data_AF-A0A2H0LH96-F1
#
_entry.id   AF-A0A2H0LH96-F1
#
_cell.length_a   1.000
_cell.length_b   1.000
_cell.length_c   1.000
_cell.angle_alpha   90.00
_cell.angle_beta   90.00
_cell.angle_gamma   90.00
#
_symmetry.space_group_name_H-M   'P 1'
#
loop_
_entity.id
_entity.type
_entity.pdbx_description
1 polymer ?
#
loop_
_entity_poly.entity_id
_entity_poly.type
_entity_poly.pdbx_seq_one_letter_code
_entity_poly.pdbx_strand_id
1 'polypeptide(L)'
;MFRKFQDAMKQLQLAQQLMKDERARALLVHPKVQALMQDPEFQALVRSQDMAKIAAYPKFVELARDPEFAALITKLVPPPAS
;
A
#
# COMPACT_ATOMS: atom_id res chain seq x y z
N MET A 1 -26.83 -17.18 0.27
CA MET A 1 -27.07 -15.72 0.13
C MET A 1 -26.49 -14.93 1.30
N PHE A 2 -26.67 -15.37 2.56
CA PHE A 2 -26.15 -14.71 3.78
C PHE A 2 -24.64 -14.43 3.80
N ARG A 3 -23.80 -15.36 3.32
CA ARG A 3 -22.33 -15.21 3.31
C ARG A 3 -21.86 -14.02 2.46
N LYS A 4 -22.42 -13.87 1.24
CA LYS A 4 -22.14 -12.75 0.34
C LYS A 4 -22.53 -11.40 0.96
N PHE A 5 -23.63 -11.35 1.71
CA PHE A 5 -24.05 -10.14 2.43
C PHE A 5 -23.10 -9.78 3.58
N GLN A 6 -22.66 -10.77 4.35
CA GLN A 6 -21.66 -10.57 5.40
C GLN A 6 -20.32 -10.09 4.84
N ASP A 7 -19.88 -10.66 3.71
CA ASP A 7 -18.65 -10.24 3.03
C ASP A 7 -18.76 -8.80 2.50
N ALA A 8 -19.92 -8.43 1.94
CA ALA A 8 -20.18 -7.05 1.50
C ALA A 8 -20.16 -6.04 2.67
N MET A 9 -20.75 -6.39 3.83
CA MET A 9 -20.71 -5.54 5.03
C MET A 9 -19.29 -5.39 5.58
N LYS A 10 -18.49 -6.46 5.57
CA LYS A 10 -17.08 -6.40 5.96
C LYS A 10 -16.25 -5.54 5.01
N GLN A 11 -16.46 -5.66 3.70
CA GLN A 11 -15.79 -4.79 2.73
C GLN A 11 -16.19 -3.33 2.90
N LEU A 12 -17.46 -3.04 3.19
CA LEU A 12 -17.93 -1.68 3.45
C LEU A 12 -17.27 -1.09 4.71
N GLN A 13 -17.16 -1.88 5.78
CA GLN A 13 -16.44 -1.47 7.00
C GLN A 13 -14.95 -1.23 6.73
N LEU A 14 -14.29 -2.13 6.00
CA LEU A 14 -12.89 -1.97 5.63
C LEU A 14 -12.67 -0.70 4.79
N ALA A 15 -13.52 -0.47 3.80
CA ALA A 15 -13.48 0.73 2.98
C ALA A 15 -13.68 2.00 3.81
N GLN A 16 -14.63 1.99 4.76
CA GLN A 16 -14.82 3.10 5.69
C GLN A 16 -13.62 3.31 6.62
N GLN A 17 -12.98 2.23 7.08
CA GLN A 17 -11.77 2.31 7.90
C GLN A 17 -10.60 2.90 7.11
N LEU A 18 -10.34 2.41 5.90
CA LEU A 18 -9.32 2.96 5.01
C LEU A 18 -9.61 4.42 4.64
N MET A 19 -10.88 4.76 4.44
CA MET A 19 -11.28 6.15 4.24
C MET A 19 -11.10 6.98 5.49
N LYS A 20 -11.22 6.46 6.71
CA LYS A 20 -10.99 7.26 7.93
C LYS A 20 -9.53 7.29 8.34
N ASP A 21 -8.71 6.41 7.78
CA ASP A 21 -7.30 6.32 8.05
C ASP A 21 -6.54 7.41 7.27
N GLU A 22 -6.24 8.51 7.96
CA GLU A 22 -5.42 9.61 7.44
C GLU A 22 -4.04 9.15 6.97
N ARG A 23 -3.51 8.06 7.52
CA ARG A 23 -2.19 7.51 7.15
C ARG A 23 -2.29 6.77 5.83
N ALA A 24 -3.34 5.96 5.64
CA ALA A 24 -3.63 5.32 4.37
C ALA A 24 -3.86 6.37 3.27
N ARG A 25 -4.61 7.43 3.58
CA ARG A 25 -4.77 8.58 2.68
C ARG A 25 -3.43 9.26 2.37
N ALA A 26 -2.60 9.52 3.39
CA ALA A 26 -1.29 10.15 3.23
C ALA A 26 -0.36 9.34 2.32
N LEU A 27 -0.37 8.01 2.42
CA LEU A 27 0.36 7.15 1.47
C LEU A 27 -0.18 7.26 0.05
N LEU A 28 -1.50 7.26 -0.13
CA LEU A 28 -2.12 7.33 -1.46
C LEU A 28 -1.90 8.68 -2.17
N VAL A 29 -1.74 9.76 -1.39
CA VAL A 29 -1.42 11.09 -1.95
C VAL A 29 0.09 11.37 -2.03
N HIS A 30 0.93 10.47 -1.54
CA HIS A 30 2.38 10.65 -1.57
C HIS A 30 2.88 10.62 -3.03
N PRO A 31 3.56 11.66 -3.51
CA PRO A 31 3.86 11.83 -4.94
C PRO A 31 4.71 10.68 -5.50
N LYS A 32 5.69 10.19 -4.74
CA LYS A 32 6.51 9.03 -5.17
C LYS A 32 5.73 7.71 -5.21
N VAL A 33 4.71 7.56 -4.35
CA VAL A 33 3.83 6.38 -4.38
C VAL A 33 2.96 6.43 -5.62
N GLN A 34 2.36 7.58 -5.92
CA GLN A 34 1.57 7.76 -7.14
C GLN A 34 2.39 7.53 -8.41
N ALA A 35 3.60 8.11 -8.47
CA ALA A 35 4.51 7.92 -9.61
C ALA A 35 4.88 6.45 -9.80
N LEU A 36 5.15 5.72 -8.72
CA LEU A 36 5.44 4.29 -8.78
C LEU A 36 4.23 3.46 -9.24
N MET A 37 3.03 3.77 -8.76
CA MET A 37 1.79 3.07 -9.15
C MET A 37 1.39 3.33 -10.61
N GLN A 38 1.74 4.49 -11.16
CA GLN A 38 1.51 4.85 -12.56
C GLN A 38 2.56 4.26 -13.51
N ASP A 39 3.65 3.68 -12.97
CA ASP A 39 4.70 3.10 -13.78
C ASP A 39 4.26 1.74 -14.38
N PRO A 40 4.16 1.62 -15.71
CA PRO A 40 3.69 0.41 -16.36
C PRO A 40 4.64 -0.79 -16.17
N GLU A 41 5.95 -0.57 -16.05
CA GLU A 41 6.91 -1.64 -15.78
C GLU A 41 6.76 -2.15 -14.35
N PHE A 42 6.60 -1.23 -13.39
CA PHE A 42 6.32 -1.62 -12.02
C PHE A 42 5.02 -2.42 -11.92
N GLN A 43 3.96 -1.99 -12.61
CA GLN A 43 2.72 -2.77 -12.66
C GLN A 43 2.92 -4.15 -13.28
N ALA A 44 3.74 -4.28 -14.32
CA ALA A 44 4.06 -5.58 -14.91
C ALA A 44 4.84 -6.48 -13.92
N LEU A 45 5.80 -5.90 -13.18
CA LEU A 45 6.53 -6.60 -12.12
C LEU A 45 5.60 -7.07 -11.01
N VAL A 46 4.68 -6.22 -10.54
CA VAL A 46 3.68 -6.61 -9.53
C VAL A 46 2.81 -7.77 -10.03
N ARG A 47 2.36 -7.73 -11.30
CA ARG A 47 1.60 -8.83 -11.92
C ARG A 47 2.42 -10.12 -12.06
N SER A 48 3.74 -10.02 -12.21
CA SER A 48 4.63 -11.18 -12.25
C SER A 48 4.76 -11.89 -10.89
N GLN A 49 4.39 -11.20 -9.79
CA GLN A 49 4.53 -11.68 -8.41
C GLN A 49 5.97 -12.00 -7.99
N ASP A 50 6.97 -11.58 -8.78
CA ASP A 50 8.39 -11.75 -8.48
C ASP A 50 8.85 -10.68 -7.47
N MET A 51 8.72 -11.02 -6.19
CA MET A 51 9.05 -10.11 -5.07
C MET A 51 10.52 -9.65 -5.10
N ALA A 52 11.44 -10.48 -5.60
CA ALA A 52 12.85 -10.11 -5.70
C ALA A 52 13.04 -8.98 -6.72
N LYS A 53 12.39 -9.07 -7.89
CA LYS A 53 12.44 -8.01 -8.89
C LYS A 53 11.70 -6.74 -8.45
N ILE A 54 10.57 -6.89 -7.76
CA ILE A 54 9.85 -5.75 -7.19
C ILE A 54 10.74 -5.02 -6.19
N ALA A 55 11.39 -5.75 -5.27
CA ALA A 55 12.26 -5.18 -4.25
C ALA A 55 13.52 -4.53 -4.85
N ALA A 56 14.02 -5.05 -5.97
CA ALA A 56 15.16 -4.49 -6.70
C ALA A 56 14.79 -3.36 -7.67
N TYR A 57 13.50 -3.06 -7.88
CA TYR A 57 13.08 -2.06 -8.85
C TYR A 57 13.54 -0.65 -8.41
N PRO A 58 14.29 0.10 -9.25
CA PRO A 58 14.95 1.33 -8.82
C PRO A 58 14.03 2.35 -8.14
N LYS A 59 12.84 2.61 -8.73
CA LYS A 59 11.88 3.57 -8.16
C LYS A 59 11.26 3.08 -6.84
N PHE A 60 11.13 1.76 -6.67
CA PHE A 60 10.69 1.17 -5.39
C PHE A 60 11.78 1.31 -4.32
N VAL A 61 13.05 1.08 -4.68
CA VAL A 61 14.20 1.29 -3.78
C VAL A 61 14.31 2.75 -3.36
N GLU A 62 14.12 3.69 -4.28
CA GLU A 62 14.08 5.13 -3.98
C GLU A 62 12.93 5.50 -3.04
N LEU A 63 11.72 4.96 -3.27
CA LEU A 63 10.59 5.13 -2.38
C LEU A 63 10.87 4.57 -0.99
N ALA A 64 11.49 3.38 -0.90
CA ALA A 64 11.80 2.74 0.37
C ALA A 64 12.85 3.50 1.20
N ARG A 65 13.70 4.31 0.55
CA ARG A 65 14.67 5.20 1.19
C ARG A 65 14.09 6.57 1.53
N ASP A 66 12.86 6.85 1.14
CA ASP A 66 12.20 8.12 1.44
C ASP A 66 11.81 8.17 2.92
N PRO A 67 12.29 9.17 3.69
CA PRO A 67 12.05 9.26 5.12
C PRO A 67 10.59 9.56 5.47
N GLU A 68 9.86 10.29 4.62
CA GLU A 68 8.43 10.55 4.82
C GLU A 68 7.63 9.28 4.62
N PHE A 69 7.93 8.53 3.55
CA PHE A 69 7.35 7.21 3.32
C PHE A 69 7.64 6.25 4.48
N ALA A 70 8.89 6.16 4.93
CA ALA A 70 9.27 5.30 6.07
C ALA A 70 8.52 5.67 7.35
N ALA A 71 8.35 6.97 7.64
CA ALA A 71 7.57 7.44 8.76
C ALA A 71 6.07 7.11 8.64
N LEU A 72 5.51 7.18 7.43
CA LEU A 72 4.12 6.79 7.17
C LEU A 72 3.90 5.28 7.38
N ILE A 73 4.80 4.45 6.87
CA ILE A 73 4.72 2.98 7.00
C ILE A 73 4.87 2.53 8.46
N THR A 74 5.83 3.09 9.20
CA THR A 74 6.04 2.79 10.63
C THR A 74 4.81 3.11 11.48
N LYS A 75 4.04 4.13 11.10
CA LYS A 75 2.79 4.49 11.79
C LYS A 75 1.61 3.61 11.37
N LEU A 76 1.70 2.92 10.24
CA LEU A 76 0.63 2.05 9.71
C LEU A 76 0.78 0.60 10.17
N VAL A 77 2.01 0.11 10.25
CA VAL A 77 2.34 -1.20 10.82
C VAL A 77 2.98 -0.93 12.17
N PRO A 78 2.24 -1.03 13.30
CA PRO A 78 2.89 -0.95 14.61
C PRO A 78 3.99 -2.02 14.65
N PRO A 79 5.16 -1.73 15.26
CA PRO A 79 6.21 -2.72 15.38
C PRO A 79 5.62 -3.99 16.03
N PRO A 80 6.05 -5.19 15.62
CA PRO A 80 5.65 -6.40 16.32
C PRO A 80 5.96 -6.21 17.79
N ALA A 81 4.95 -6.34 18.65
CA ALA A 81 5.14 -6.27 20.09
C ALA A 81 6.23 -7.27 20.47
N SER A 82 7.30 -6.78 21.10
CA SER A 82 8.40 -7.59 21.59
C SER A 82 7.95 -8.53 22.69
#